data_AF-A0A936JEP7-F1
#
_entry.id   AF-A0A936JEP7-F1
#
_cell.length_a   1.000
_cell.length_b   1.000
_cell.length_c   1.000
_cell.angle_alpha   90.00
_cell.angle_beta   90.00
_cell.angle_gamma   90.00
#
_symmetry.space_group_name_H-M   'P 1'
#
loop_
_entity.id
_entity.type
_entity.pdbx_description
1 polymer ?
#
loop_
_entity_poly.entity_id
_entity_poly.type
_entity_poly.pdbx_seq_one_letter_code
_entity_poly.pdbx_strand_id
1 'polypeptide(L)'
;MENISTSRKEYFELSKHSVLQFFVLGALLIGTALVLQLYIAIPAMDMFFHEFLHTDVIKDGSQVEYRISDEAKPEIIQTSYYFKWAIVDNRTVDQRLHPQARYLFNPFLSLLPMILTLAIALAAGFSALLPQSLGLLRQKIEREIVNSLDRIARSIYGEHTDAELEGIIQHLLTTDIRGLHDYAEAIGVQYNEVETLQRAVRWQQSSGMTRLFRVRGAIKFYMRQYVTVQYSNGILGLVYIGAAALIIIIGIRGLKFIPPSEPSIILFALGLEFVLLLIYALTLMYSRQEDLPENIHQTENMDVFFGGESVSGSKEVEDLLRVFIAKDSKR
;
A
#
# COMPACT_ATOMS: atom_id res chain seq x y z
N MET A 1 -33.42 -38.77 -28.49
CA MET A 1 -32.64 -37.61 -28.97
C MET A 1 -33.01 -36.46 -28.07
N GLU A 2 -32.24 -36.29 -27.01
CA GLU A 2 -32.54 -35.39 -25.90
C GLU A 2 -31.89 -34.02 -26.18
N ASN A 3 -32.64 -32.95 -25.96
CA ASN A 3 -32.28 -31.57 -26.26
C ASN A 3 -30.98 -31.16 -25.55
N ILE A 4 -29.90 -31.04 -26.31
CA ILE A 4 -28.70 -30.29 -25.91
C ILE A 4 -29.07 -28.80 -26.04
N SER A 5 -29.75 -28.27 -25.03
CA SER A 5 -29.93 -26.82 -24.90
C SER A 5 -28.56 -26.19 -24.70
N THR A 6 -28.15 -25.42 -25.69
CA THR A 6 -26.94 -24.60 -25.78
C THR A 6 -26.71 -23.77 -24.52
N SER A 7 -25.92 -24.29 -23.58
CA SER A 7 -25.33 -23.55 -22.45
C SER A 7 -24.16 -22.70 -22.94
N ARG A 8 -24.42 -21.79 -23.88
CA ARG A 8 -23.46 -20.78 -24.32
C ARG A 8 -23.73 -19.51 -23.51
N LYS A 9 -22.93 -19.28 -22.47
CA LYS A 9 -23.07 -18.11 -21.58
C LYS A 9 -22.15 -16.99 -22.10
N GLU A 10 -22.73 -15.91 -22.62
CA GLU A 10 -21.97 -14.71 -23.01
C GLU A 10 -21.48 -13.89 -21.80
N TYR A 11 -22.09 -14.07 -20.62
CA TYR A 11 -21.78 -13.27 -19.43
C TYR A 11 -22.16 -14.01 -18.14
N PHE A 12 -21.27 -14.02 -17.14
CA PHE A 12 -21.60 -14.51 -15.80
C PHE A 12 -22.37 -13.42 -15.04
N GLU A 13 -23.59 -13.72 -14.58
CA GLU A 13 -24.38 -12.80 -13.79
C GLU A 13 -23.64 -12.42 -12.50
N LEU A 14 -23.57 -11.11 -12.25
CA LEU A 14 -22.99 -10.54 -11.04
C LEU A 14 -23.69 -11.11 -9.80
N SER A 15 -23.02 -11.99 -9.07
CA SER A 15 -23.44 -12.31 -7.70
C SER A 15 -23.45 -10.98 -6.93
N LYS A 16 -24.66 -10.51 -6.58
CA LYS A 16 -24.89 -9.27 -5.84
C LYS A 16 -23.97 -9.23 -4.63
N HIS A 17 -23.33 -8.09 -4.41
CA HIS A 17 -22.59 -7.85 -3.18
C HIS A 17 -23.48 -8.13 -1.98
N SER A 18 -23.06 -9.03 -1.09
CA SER A 18 -23.78 -9.22 0.14
C SER A 18 -23.37 -8.11 1.09
N VAL A 19 -24.34 -7.33 1.59
CA VAL A 19 -24.11 -6.30 2.62
C VAL A 19 -23.33 -6.87 3.81
N LEU A 20 -23.52 -8.16 4.08
CA LEU A 20 -22.77 -8.93 5.09
C LEU A 20 -21.26 -8.91 4.86
N GLN A 21 -20.77 -9.00 3.62
CA GLN A 21 -19.33 -9.02 3.33
C GLN A 21 -18.66 -7.68 3.64
N PHE A 22 -19.34 -6.57 3.36
CA PHE A 22 -18.88 -5.24 3.73
C PHE A 22 -18.87 -5.05 5.24
N PHE A 23 -19.90 -5.54 5.92
CA PHE A 23 -19.96 -5.51 7.39
C PHE A 23 -18.83 -6.32 8.03
N VAL A 24 -18.58 -7.54 7.54
CA VAL A 24 -17.49 -8.41 8.02
C VAL A 24 -16.14 -7.76 7.77
N LEU A 25 -15.91 -7.17 6.59
CA LEU A 25 -14.66 -6.46 6.30
C LEU A 25 -14.48 -5.24 7.21
N GLY A 26 -15.53 -4.45 7.45
CA GLY A 26 -15.50 -3.31 8.35
C GLY A 26 -15.20 -3.73 9.79
N ALA A 27 -15.83 -4.80 10.27
CA ALA A 27 -15.57 -5.36 11.59
C ALA A 27 -14.12 -5.88 11.72
N LEU A 28 -13.60 -6.55 10.69
CA LEU A 28 -12.20 -6.98 10.63
C LEU A 28 -11.24 -5.79 10.65
N LEU A 29 -11.52 -4.72 9.90
CA LEU A 29 -10.68 -3.54 9.85
C LEU A 29 -10.63 -2.84 11.21
N ILE A 30 -11.79 -2.58 11.83
CA ILE A 30 -11.84 -1.92 13.14
C ILE A 30 -11.20 -2.81 14.21
N GLY A 31 -11.51 -4.11 14.22
CA GLY A 31 -10.95 -5.05 15.18
C GLY A 31 -9.43 -5.17 15.06
N THR A 32 -8.90 -5.30 13.84
CA THR A 32 -7.44 -5.36 13.61
C THR A 32 -6.77 -4.04 13.93
N ALA A 33 -7.35 -2.89 13.57
CA ALA A 33 -6.79 -1.58 13.92
C ALA A 33 -6.72 -1.38 15.44
N LEU A 34 -7.76 -1.74 16.18
CA LEU A 34 -7.75 -1.67 17.65
C LEU A 34 -6.71 -2.61 18.26
N VAL A 35 -6.62 -3.85 17.78
CA VAL A 35 -5.64 -4.81 18.29
C VAL A 35 -4.21 -4.33 18.02
N LEU A 36 -3.93 -3.88 16.79
CA LEU A 36 -2.63 -3.32 16.41
C LEU A 36 -2.29 -2.09 17.26
N GLN A 37 -3.24 -1.18 17.47
CA GLN A 37 -3.02 0.04 18.25
C GLN A 37 -2.69 -0.29 19.71
N LEU A 38 -3.52 -1.11 20.35
CA LEU A 38 -3.47 -1.32 21.80
C LEU A 38 -2.35 -2.28 22.22
N TYR A 39 -2.13 -3.35 21.44
CA TYR A 39 -1.21 -4.42 21.83
C TYR A 39 0.16 -4.37 21.16
N ILE A 40 0.30 -3.63 20.05
CA ILE A 40 1.57 -3.57 19.31
C ILE A 40 2.10 -2.14 19.32
N ALA A 41 1.34 -1.19 18.79
CA ALA A 41 1.85 0.15 18.49
C ALA A 41 2.13 0.97 19.76
N ILE A 42 1.19 1.01 20.69
CA ILE A 42 1.38 1.71 21.97
C ILE A 42 2.54 1.11 22.79
N PRO A 43 2.59 -0.22 23.04
CA PRO A 43 3.73 -0.82 23.74
C PRO A 43 5.07 -0.63 23.03
N ALA A 44 5.12 -0.74 21.70
CA ALA A 44 6.34 -0.52 20.95
C ALA A 44 6.83 0.93 21.06
N MET A 45 5.92 1.90 21.07
CA MET A 45 6.26 3.30 21.24
C MET A 45 6.76 3.61 22.65
N ASP A 46 6.15 3.00 23.67
CA ASP A 46 6.61 3.11 25.06
C ASP A 46 8.02 2.54 25.24
N MET A 47 8.26 1.35 24.69
CA MET A 47 9.58 0.72 24.65
C MET A 47 10.60 1.59 23.92
N PHE A 48 10.20 2.22 22.81
CA PHE A 48 11.06 3.17 22.08
C PHE A 48 11.46 4.37 22.95
N PHE A 49 10.54 5.01 23.67
CA PHE A 49 10.88 6.14 24.53
C PHE A 49 11.75 5.74 25.72
N HIS A 50 11.47 4.60 26.35
CA HIS A 50 12.19 4.15 27.54
C HIS A 50 13.58 3.58 27.20
N GLU A 51 13.67 2.68 26.22
CA GLU A 51 14.91 1.98 25.90
C GLU A 51 15.81 2.74 24.93
N PHE A 52 15.24 3.42 23.94
CA PHE A 52 16.02 4.07 22.88
C PHE A 52 16.31 5.55 23.20
N LEU A 53 15.32 6.28 23.72
CA LEU A 53 15.48 7.70 24.04
C LEU A 53 15.87 7.97 25.50
N HIS A 54 15.84 6.95 26.37
CA HIS A 54 16.15 7.05 27.80
C HIS A 54 15.39 8.18 28.51
N THR A 55 14.12 8.37 28.14
CA THR A 55 13.25 9.40 28.73
C THR A 55 12.10 8.76 29.50
N ASP A 56 11.78 9.31 30.66
CA ASP A 56 10.61 8.88 31.43
C ASP A 56 9.32 9.41 30.81
N VAL A 57 8.34 8.52 30.67
CA VAL A 57 7.03 8.81 30.08
C VAL A 57 5.95 8.65 31.15
N ILE A 58 5.30 9.76 31.50
CA ILE A 58 4.17 9.78 32.42
C ILE A 58 2.87 9.63 31.64
N LYS A 59 2.10 8.58 31.97
CA LYS A 59 0.89 8.18 31.25
C LYS A 59 -0.27 7.71 32.14
N ASP A 60 -0.12 7.80 33.45
CA ASP A 60 -0.99 7.15 34.44
C ASP A 60 -2.19 8.00 34.91
N GLY A 61 -2.47 9.12 34.26
CA GLY A 61 -3.54 10.03 34.70
C GLY A 61 -3.09 11.09 35.69
N SER A 62 -1.79 11.14 36.01
CA SER A 62 -1.20 12.16 36.86
C SER A 62 -1.18 13.53 36.17
N GLN A 63 -1.16 14.56 37.01
CA GLN A 63 -1.11 15.96 36.60
C GLN A 63 0.33 16.41 36.44
N VAL A 64 0.65 16.96 35.28
CA VAL A 64 2.00 17.39 34.90
C VAL A 64 1.94 18.86 34.51
N GLU A 65 2.93 19.64 34.95
CA GLU A 65 3.07 21.05 34.57
C GLU A 65 3.70 21.11 33.18
N TYR A 66 3.03 21.76 32.24
CA TYR A 66 3.47 21.92 30.87
C TYR A 66 3.63 23.39 30.52
N ARG A 67 4.69 23.72 29.78
CA ARG A 67 4.93 25.07 29.26
C ARG A 67 5.12 24.98 27.75
N ILE A 68 4.26 25.68 27.01
CA ILE A 68 4.30 25.73 25.54
C ILE A 68 5.57 26.45 25.04
N SER A 69 6.07 27.42 25.82
CA SER A 69 7.33 28.12 25.60
C SER A 69 7.91 28.58 26.94
N ASP A 70 9.21 28.92 26.96
CA ASP A 70 9.90 29.37 28.19
C ASP A 70 9.26 30.63 28.83
N GLU A 71 8.49 31.39 28.04
CA GLU A 71 7.80 32.62 28.46
C GLU A 71 6.29 32.41 28.75
N ALA A 72 5.74 31.24 28.44
CA ALA A 72 4.32 30.95 28.62
C ALA A 72 3.99 30.56 30.07
N LYS A 73 2.76 30.89 30.51
CA LYS A 73 2.25 30.45 31.81
C LYS A 73 2.17 28.92 31.86
N PRO A 74 2.54 28.31 33.00
CA PRO A 74 2.42 26.87 33.14
C PRO A 74 0.96 26.43 33.19
N GLU A 75 0.65 25.39 32.41
CA GLU A 75 -0.65 24.74 32.37
C GLU A 75 -0.55 23.36 33.02
N ILE A 76 -1.52 23.01 33.86
CA ILE A 76 -1.57 21.69 34.48
C ILE A 76 -2.41 20.78 33.60
N ILE A 77 -1.77 19.77 33.02
CA ILE A 77 -2.42 18.85 32.08
C ILE A 77 -2.51 17.46 32.71
N GLN A 78 -3.68 16.84 32.56
CA GLN A 78 -3.88 15.44 32.94
C GLN A 78 -3.40 14.52 31.82
N THR A 79 -2.53 13.56 32.18
CA THR A 79 -2.04 12.54 31.25
C THR A 79 -3.09 11.46 30.98
N SER A 80 -2.94 10.72 29.88
CA SER A 80 -3.80 9.60 29.54
C SER A 80 -3.01 8.58 28.73
N TYR A 81 -3.15 7.31 29.10
CA TYR A 81 -2.46 6.20 28.46
C TYR A 81 -2.65 6.14 26.93
N TYR A 82 -3.79 6.59 26.40
CA TYR A 82 -4.08 6.48 24.96
C TYR A 82 -3.79 7.75 24.16
N PHE A 83 -3.99 8.93 24.76
CA PHE A 83 -4.05 10.17 23.99
C PHE A 83 -3.04 11.23 24.41
N LYS A 84 -2.51 11.17 25.64
CA LYS A 84 -1.67 12.24 26.20
C LYS A 84 -0.56 11.68 27.07
N TRP A 85 0.61 11.53 26.50
CA TRP A 85 1.83 11.17 27.20
C TRP A 85 2.64 12.43 27.49
N ALA A 86 3.12 12.55 28.72
CA ALA A 86 4.05 13.59 29.11
C ALA A 86 5.46 13.01 29.17
N ILE A 87 6.36 13.55 28.35
CA ILE A 87 7.78 13.15 28.36
C ILE A 87 8.51 14.13 29.29
N VAL A 88 9.14 13.57 30.33
CA VAL A 88 9.82 14.33 31.39
C VAL A 88 11.33 14.15 31.25
N ASP A 89 12.09 15.21 31.56
CA ASP A 89 13.54 15.15 31.57
C ASP A 89 14.02 14.59 32.92
N ASN A 90 14.72 13.45 32.88
CA ASN A 90 15.20 12.74 34.07
C ASN A 90 16.22 13.59 34.88
N ARG A 91 16.73 14.69 34.32
CA ARG A 91 17.70 15.59 34.99
C ARG A 91 17.05 16.59 35.95
N THR A 92 15.74 16.78 35.89
CA THR A 92 15.01 17.76 36.71
C THR A 92 14.03 17.10 37.67
N VAL A 93 14.38 15.93 38.24
CA VAL A 93 13.69 15.36 39.41
C VAL A 93 14.02 16.18 40.66
N ASP A 94 13.76 17.49 40.58
CA ASP A 94 13.70 18.37 41.74
C ASP A 94 12.34 18.18 42.40
N GLN A 95 12.33 18.33 43.74
CA GLN A 95 11.21 18.18 44.67
C GLN A 95 10.02 19.13 44.37
N ARG A 96 9.39 19.01 43.20
CA ARG A 96 8.20 19.77 42.81
C ARG A 96 6.97 18.89 42.97
N LEU A 97 5.86 19.50 43.41
CA LEU A 97 4.57 18.84 43.61
C LEU A 97 4.01 18.24 42.30
N HIS A 98 4.39 18.82 41.16
CA HIS A 98 4.08 18.33 39.82
C HIS A 98 5.37 18.25 38.97
N PRO A 99 5.64 17.12 38.29
CA PRO A 99 6.75 17.02 37.36
C PRO A 99 6.53 17.95 36.16
N GLN A 100 7.60 18.38 35.50
CA GLN A 100 7.52 19.26 34.32
C GLN A 100 7.63 18.46 33.02
N ALA A 101 6.60 18.53 32.18
CA ALA A 101 6.58 17.93 30.85
C ALA A 101 7.37 18.81 29.87
N ARG A 102 8.37 18.24 29.20
CA ARG A 102 9.09 18.91 28.12
C ARG A 102 8.38 18.74 26.78
N TYR A 103 7.74 17.59 26.58
CA TYR A 103 6.96 17.29 25.39
C TYR A 103 5.63 16.63 25.74
N LEU A 104 4.60 16.95 24.97
CA LEU A 104 3.33 16.26 24.96
C LEU A 104 3.21 15.42 23.69
N PHE A 105 2.98 14.14 23.88
CA PHE A 105 2.93 13.18 22.80
C PHE A 105 1.58 12.46 22.78
N ASN A 106 0.98 12.37 21.59
CA ASN A 106 -0.26 11.64 21.34
C ASN A 106 0.08 10.38 20.52
N PRO A 107 0.22 9.20 21.16
CA PRO A 107 0.58 7.97 20.47
C PRO A 107 -0.52 7.50 19.52
N PHE A 108 -1.78 7.74 19.85
CA PHE A 108 -2.91 7.38 18.99
C PHE A 108 -2.86 8.15 17.68
N LEU A 109 -2.74 9.48 17.75
CA LEU A 109 -2.72 10.33 16.55
C LEU A 109 -1.47 10.09 15.71
N SER A 110 -0.30 10.05 16.33
CA SER A 110 0.98 9.93 15.59
C SER A 110 1.10 8.62 14.80
N LEU A 111 0.57 7.51 15.33
CA LEU A 111 0.69 6.19 14.72
C LEU A 111 -0.49 5.81 13.82
N LEU A 112 -1.55 6.62 13.80
CA LEU A 112 -2.78 6.38 13.06
C LEU A 112 -2.57 5.98 11.59
N PRO A 113 -1.77 6.68 10.77
CA PRO A 113 -1.65 6.34 9.34
C PRO A 113 -0.99 4.98 9.12
N MET A 114 0.03 4.64 9.93
CA MET A 114 0.70 3.35 9.84
C MET A 114 -0.23 2.21 10.26
N ILE A 115 -0.96 2.39 11.35
CA ILE A 115 -1.86 1.37 11.88
C ILE A 115 -3.04 1.15 10.95
N LEU A 116 -3.63 2.23 10.41
CA LEU A 116 -4.74 2.13 9.48
C LEU A 116 -4.33 1.36 8.21
N THR A 117 -3.15 1.64 7.67
CA THR A 117 -2.65 0.92 6.49
C THR A 117 -2.36 -0.55 6.80
N LEU A 118 -1.69 -0.84 7.92
CA LEU A 118 -1.42 -2.21 8.31
C LEU A 118 -2.71 -2.98 8.60
N ALA A 119 -3.70 -2.34 9.24
CA ALA A 119 -5.01 -2.90 9.49
C ALA A 119 -5.76 -3.20 8.19
N ILE A 120 -5.74 -2.29 7.20
CA ILE A 120 -6.32 -2.53 5.87
C ILE A 120 -5.64 -3.74 5.20
N ALA A 121 -4.31 -3.80 5.21
CA ALA A 121 -3.57 -4.89 4.59
C ALA A 121 -3.87 -6.26 5.26
N LEU A 122 -3.89 -6.29 6.59
CA LEU A 122 -4.22 -7.51 7.35
C LEU A 122 -5.69 -7.90 7.19
N ALA A 123 -6.62 -6.95 7.30
CA ALA A 123 -8.05 -7.21 7.11
C ALA A 123 -8.35 -7.72 5.69
N ALA A 124 -7.70 -7.15 4.67
CA ALA A 124 -7.74 -7.64 3.30
C ALA A 124 -7.20 -9.08 3.21
N GLY A 125 -6.04 -9.34 3.80
CA GLY A 125 -5.45 -10.69 3.88
C GLY A 125 -6.37 -11.72 4.55
N PHE A 126 -6.96 -11.39 5.70
CA PHE A 126 -7.93 -12.24 6.37
C PHE A 126 -9.21 -12.42 5.55
N SER A 127 -9.69 -11.37 4.88
CA SER A 127 -10.85 -11.42 3.98
C SER A 127 -10.64 -12.35 2.79
N ALA A 128 -9.41 -12.50 2.29
CA ALA A 128 -9.08 -13.49 1.26
C ALA A 128 -9.20 -14.94 1.76
N LEU A 129 -8.97 -15.20 3.04
CA LEU A 129 -8.97 -16.55 3.61
C LEU A 129 -10.37 -17.06 3.99
N LEU A 130 -11.30 -16.14 4.24
CA LEU A 130 -12.68 -16.44 4.62
C LEU A 130 -13.46 -17.22 3.53
N PRO A 131 -14.60 -17.87 3.83
CA PRO A 131 -15.51 -18.42 2.82
C PRO A 131 -16.03 -17.34 1.86
N GLN A 132 -16.36 -17.72 0.62
CA GLN A 132 -16.86 -16.79 -0.42
C GLN A 132 -18.05 -15.93 0.05
N SER A 133 -18.90 -16.49 0.89
CA SER A 133 -20.06 -15.81 1.46
C SER A 133 -19.70 -14.66 2.41
N LEU A 134 -18.53 -14.69 3.04
CA LEU A 134 -18.10 -13.69 4.04
C LEU A 134 -16.91 -12.85 3.55
N GLY A 135 -16.02 -13.43 2.76
CA GLY A 135 -14.78 -12.81 2.31
C GLY A 135 -14.97 -11.96 1.04
N LEU A 136 -15.05 -10.64 1.21
CA LEU A 136 -15.14 -9.70 0.10
C LEU A 136 -13.94 -9.81 -0.85
N LEU A 137 -12.71 -9.85 -0.31
CA LEU A 137 -11.53 -9.94 -1.16
C LEU A 137 -11.46 -11.30 -1.86
N ARG A 138 -11.83 -12.38 -1.16
CA ARG A 138 -11.90 -13.71 -1.77
C ARG A 138 -12.79 -13.72 -3.02
N GLN A 139 -14.00 -13.20 -2.90
CA GLN A 139 -14.94 -13.15 -4.02
C GLN A 139 -14.37 -12.32 -5.18
N LYS A 140 -13.72 -11.19 -4.88
CA LYS A 140 -13.08 -10.36 -5.91
C LYS A 140 -11.93 -11.07 -6.63
N ILE A 141 -11.09 -11.80 -5.89
CA ILE A 141 -9.98 -12.57 -6.47
C ILE A 141 -10.54 -13.68 -7.37
N GLU A 142 -11.48 -14.48 -6.89
CA GLU A 142 -12.05 -15.59 -7.66
C GLU A 142 -12.80 -15.11 -8.90
N ARG A 143 -13.51 -13.99 -8.80
CA ARG A 143 -14.13 -13.34 -9.96
C ARG A 143 -13.07 -12.99 -11.02
N GLU A 144 -11.95 -12.44 -10.60
CA GLU A 144 -10.90 -12.06 -11.55
C GLU A 144 -10.19 -13.28 -12.16
N ILE A 145 -10.09 -14.39 -11.43
CA ILE A 145 -9.61 -15.68 -11.95
C ILE A 145 -10.54 -16.15 -13.06
N VAL A 146 -11.86 -16.20 -12.79
CA VAL A 146 -12.86 -16.64 -13.79
C VAL A 146 -12.84 -15.73 -15.01
N ASN A 147 -12.83 -14.41 -14.83
CA ASN A 147 -12.72 -13.46 -15.94
C ASN A 147 -11.48 -13.69 -16.81
N SER A 148 -10.35 -14.04 -16.19
CA SER A 148 -9.11 -14.29 -16.93
C SER A 148 -9.13 -15.63 -17.66
N LEU A 149 -9.73 -16.66 -17.05
CA LEU A 149 -9.97 -17.95 -17.71
C LEU A 149 -10.93 -17.80 -18.89
N ASP A 150 -12.00 -17.03 -18.76
CA ASP A 150 -12.95 -16.76 -19.84
C ASP A 150 -12.28 -16.02 -21.00
N ARG A 151 -11.38 -15.06 -20.72
CA ARG A 151 -10.59 -14.41 -21.79
C ARG A 151 -9.73 -15.40 -22.56
N ILE A 152 -9.10 -16.34 -21.86
CA ILE A 152 -8.29 -17.42 -22.48
C ILE A 152 -9.20 -18.38 -23.26
N ALA A 153 -10.34 -18.77 -22.69
CA ALA A 153 -11.27 -19.66 -23.35
C ALA A 153 -11.82 -19.04 -24.65
N ARG A 154 -12.11 -17.74 -24.64
CA ARG A 154 -12.51 -17.00 -25.84
C ARG A 154 -11.39 -16.87 -26.86
N SER A 155 -10.14 -16.69 -26.44
CA SER A 155 -9.03 -16.61 -27.40
C SER A 155 -8.73 -17.95 -28.08
N ILE A 156 -8.95 -19.07 -27.40
CA ILE A 156 -8.73 -20.42 -27.95
C ILE A 156 -9.93 -20.91 -28.78
N TYR A 157 -11.15 -20.77 -28.23
CA TYR A 157 -12.35 -21.43 -28.77
C TYR A 157 -13.36 -20.46 -29.41
N GLY A 158 -13.21 -19.14 -29.22
CA GLY A 158 -14.19 -18.13 -29.63
C GLY A 158 -15.39 -18.10 -28.69
N GLU A 159 -16.30 -19.07 -28.83
CA GLU A 159 -17.40 -19.33 -27.90
C GLU A 159 -17.08 -20.59 -27.08
N HIS A 160 -17.18 -20.52 -25.75
CA HIS A 160 -16.83 -21.64 -24.88
C HIS A 160 -18.01 -22.16 -24.07
N THR A 161 -17.92 -23.44 -23.72
CA THR A 161 -18.81 -24.14 -22.80
C THR A 161 -18.17 -24.27 -21.41
N ASP A 162 -18.99 -24.51 -20.38
CA ASP A 162 -18.52 -24.70 -19.01
C ASP A 162 -17.53 -25.90 -18.90
N ALA A 163 -17.67 -26.92 -19.77
CA ALA A 163 -16.78 -28.08 -19.81
C ALA A 163 -15.38 -27.77 -20.38
N GLU A 164 -15.29 -26.87 -21.37
CA GLU A 164 -14.02 -26.43 -21.93
C GLU A 164 -13.23 -25.57 -20.93
N LEU A 165 -13.94 -24.73 -20.16
CA LEU A 165 -13.35 -23.95 -19.07
C LEU A 165 -12.75 -24.87 -17.99
N GLU A 166 -13.46 -25.94 -17.62
CA GLU A 166 -12.96 -26.95 -16.69
C GLU A 166 -11.74 -27.70 -17.26
N GLY A 167 -11.73 -27.96 -18.56
CA GLY A 167 -10.57 -28.49 -19.28
C GLY A 167 -9.33 -27.59 -19.16
N ILE A 168 -9.48 -26.28 -19.34
CA ILE A 168 -8.40 -25.28 -19.15
C ILE A 168 -7.90 -25.31 -17.71
N ILE A 169 -8.80 -25.33 -16.72
CA ILE A 169 -8.43 -25.39 -15.30
C ILE A 169 -7.60 -26.65 -15.01
N GLN A 170 -8.05 -27.81 -15.47
CA GLN A 170 -7.33 -29.08 -15.27
C GLN A 170 -5.96 -29.06 -15.96
N HIS A 171 -5.90 -28.52 -17.18
CA HIS A 171 -4.65 -28.36 -17.90
C HIS A 171 -3.68 -27.46 -17.11
N LEU A 172 -4.12 -26.28 -16.65
CA LEU A 172 -3.30 -25.38 -15.83
C LEU A 172 -2.83 -26.05 -14.53
N LEU A 173 -3.65 -26.87 -13.89
CA LEU A 173 -3.27 -27.53 -12.63
C LEU A 173 -2.17 -28.58 -12.82
N THR A 174 -2.22 -29.33 -13.91
CA THR A 174 -1.35 -30.49 -14.22
C THR A 174 -0.10 -30.13 -15.00
N THR A 175 -0.11 -29.00 -15.71
CA THR A 175 1.00 -28.58 -16.57
C THR A 175 2.23 -28.10 -15.79
N ASP A 176 3.39 -28.63 -16.17
CA ASP A 176 4.71 -28.24 -15.69
C ASP A 176 5.20 -26.92 -16.32
N ILE A 177 6.32 -26.38 -15.80
CA ILE A 177 6.90 -25.09 -16.23
C ILE A 177 7.07 -24.99 -17.76
N ARG A 178 7.50 -26.07 -18.41
CA ARG A 178 7.72 -26.11 -19.87
C ARG A 178 6.40 -26.01 -20.64
N GLY A 179 5.43 -26.86 -20.30
CA GLY A 179 4.12 -26.81 -20.97
C GLY A 179 3.39 -25.48 -20.70
N LEU A 180 3.69 -24.79 -19.61
CA LEU A 180 3.14 -23.47 -19.35
C LEU A 180 3.73 -22.40 -20.29
N HIS A 181 4.99 -22.55 -20.71
CA HIS A 181 5.61 -21.70 -21.71
C HIS A 181 4.99 -21.95 -23.09
N ASP A 182 4.86 -23.22 -23.48
CA ASP A 182 4.24 -23.63 -24.74
C ASP A 182 2.77 -23.16 -24.81
N TYR A 183 2.04 -23.25 -23.69
CA TYR A 183 0.66 -22.78 -23.59
C TYR A 183 0.56 -21.26 -23.68
N ALA A 184 1.49 -20.52 -23.05
CA ALA A 184 1.55 -19.07 -23.14
C ALA A 184 1.83 -18.61 -24.57
N GLU A 185 2.76 -19.26 -25.27
CA GLU A 185 3.07 -19.00 -26.68
C GLU A 185 1.88 -19.31 -27.58
N ALA A 186 1.19 -20.44 -27.37
CA ALA A 186 0.01 -20.82 -28.16
C ALA A 186 -1.14 -19.82 -28.06
N ILE A 187 -1.32 -19.17 -26.91
CA ILE A 187 -2.39 -18.17 -26.69
C ILE A 187 -1.92 -16.75 -27.02
N GLY A 188 -0.61 -16.54 -27.27
CA GLY A 188 -0.04 -15.22 -27.51
C GLY A 188 -0.01 -14.34 -26.26
N VAL A 189 0.13 -14.94 -25.07
CA VAL A 189 0.17 -14.23 -23.78
C VAL A 189 1.54 -14.42 -23.13
N GLN A 190 2.00 -13.47 -22.34
CA GLN A 190 3.28 -13.61 -21.62
C GLN A 190 3.24 -14.78 -20.62
N TYR A 191 4.33 -15.56 -20.54
CA TYR A 191 4.50 -16.66 -19.58
C TYR A 191 4.12 -16.26 -18.13
N ASN A 192 4.57 -15.08 -17.68
CA ASN A 192 4.35 -14.60 -16.32
C ASN A 192 2.84 -14.46 -16.03
N GLU A 193 2.00 -14.10 -17.01
CA GLU A 193 0.55 -14.01 -16.80
C GLU A 193 -0.06 -15.38 -16.52
N VAL A 194 0.26 -16.37 -17.36
CA VAL A 194 -0.19 -17.75 -17.22
C VAL A 194 0.33 -18.38 -15.91
N GLU A 195 1.57 -18.09 -15.53
CA GLU A 195 2.17 -18.51 -14.25
C GLU A 195 1.39 -17.93 -13.05
N THR A 196 1.09 -16.63 -13.07
CA THR A 196 0.32 -15.99 -12.00
C THR A 196 -1.11 -16.52 -11.92
N LEU A 197 -1.74 -16.78 -13.07
CA LEU A 197 -3.07 -17.37 -13.15
C LEU A 197 -3.07 -18.81 -12.61
N GLN A 198 -2.11 -19.64 -13.00
CA GLN A 198 -1.95 -21.01 -12.49
C GLN A 198 -1.85 -21.02 -10.96
N ARG A 199 -1.05 -20.11 -10.37
CA ARG A 199 -0.92 -19.98 -8.92
C ARG A 199 -2.23 -19.56 -8.25
N ALA A 200 -3.00 -18.69 -8.89
CA ALA A 200 -4.30 -18.25 -8.39
C ALA A 200 -5.36 -19.38 -8.46
N VAL A 201 -5.40 -20.14 -9.56
CA VAL A 201 -6.27 -21.32 -9.72
C VAL A 201 -5.91 -22.41 -8.70
N ARG A 202 -4.61 -22.67 -8.48
CA ARG A 202 -4.13 -23.59 -7.42
C ARG A 202 -4.52 -23.17 -6.01
N TRP A 203 -4.70 -21.87 -5.78
CA TRP A 203 -5.19 -21.34 -4.51
C TRP A 203 -6.71 -21.53 -4.38
N GLN A 204 -7.47 -21.24 -5.44
CA GLN A 204 -8.93 -21.45 -5.48
C GLN A 204 -9.33 -22.89 -5.17
N GLN A 205 -8.59 -23.86 -5.74
CA GLN A 205 -8.83 -25.30 -5.53
C GLN A 205 -8.33 -25.83 -4.18
N SER A 206 -7.49 -25.07 -3.48
CA SER A 206 -6.91 -25.50 -2.20
C SER A 206 -7.89 -25.28 -1.04
N SER A 207 -7.88 -26.18 -0.06
CA SER A 207 -8.73 -26.11 1.14
C SER A 207 -7.91 -26.09 2.43
N GLY A 208 -8.43 -25.38 3.44
CA GLY A 208 -7.83 -25.33 4.79
C GLY A 208 -6.46 -24.66 4.83
N MET A 209 -5.51 -25.27 5.54
CA MET A 209 -4.18 -24.70 5.82
C MET A 209 -3.34 -24.46 4.56
N THR A 210 -3.51 -25.30 3.53
CA THR A 210 -2.78 -25.14 2.25
C THR A 210 -3.15 -23.85 1.52
N ARG A 211 -4.37 -23.34 1.75
CA ARG A 211 -4.84 -22.06 1.20
C ARG A 211 -4.08 -20.87 1.77
N LEU A 212 -3.72 -20.93 3.06
CA LEU A 212 -2.96 -19.86 3.71
C LEU A 212 -1.58 -19.67 3.07
N PHE A 213 -0.86 -20.77 2.82
CA PHE A 213 0.46 -20.69 2.19
C PHE A 213 0.40 -20.22 0.74
N ARG A 214 -0.68 -20.54 0.01
CA ARG A 214 -0.86 -20.20 -1.40
C ARG A 214 -1.50 -18.82 -1.64
N VAL A 215 -1.99 -18.14 -0.59
CA VAL A 215 -2.67 -16.84 -0.70
C VAL A 215 -1.82 -15.76 -1.36
N ARG A 216 -0.49 -15.83 -1.16
CA ARG A 216 0.47 -14.90 -1.80
C ARG A 216 0.37 -14.92 -3.32
N GLY A 217 0.17 -16.10 -3.92
CA GLY A 217 0.03 -16.25 -5.37
C GLY A 217 -1.26 -15.61 -5.89
N ALA A 218 -2.37 -15.80 -5.16
CA ALA A 218 -3.68 -15.25 -5.53
C ALA A 218 -3.74 -13.71 -5.36
N ILE A 219 -3.16 -13.18 -4.27
CA ILE A 219 -3.02 -11.74 -4.07
C ILE A 219 -2.12 -11.14 -5.15
N LYS A 220 -0.97 -11.77 -5.47
CA LYS A 220 -0.09 -11.31 -6.56
C LYS A 220 -0.83 -11.22 -7.89
N PHE A 221 -1.62 -12.23 -8.22
CA PHE A 221 -2.46 -12.25 -9.42
C PHE A 221 -3.47 -11.10 -9.42
N TYR A 222 -4.23 -10.94 -8.34
CA TYR A 222 -5.24 -9.88 -8.23
C TYR A 222 -4.66 -8.47 -8.27
N MET A 223 -3.52 -8.27 -7.61
CA MET A 223 -2.80 -7.00 -7.64
C MET A 223 -2.42 -6.64 -9.08
N ARG A 224 -1.81 -7.59 -9.81
CA ARG A 224 -1.34 -7.39 -11.19
C ARG A 224 -2.46 -7.23 -12.22
N GLN A 225 -3.57 -7.95 -12.04
CA GLN A 225 -4.63 -8.01 -13.05
C GLN A 225 -5.66 -6.89 -12.91
N TYR A 226 -5.92 -6.47 -11.68
CA TYR A 226 -6.98 -5.51 -11.39
C TYR A 226 -6.46 -4.25 -10.70
N VAL A 227 -5.69 -4.39 -9.62
CA VAL A 227 -5.37 -3.24 -8.76
C VAL A 227 -4.40 -2.28 -9.44
N THR A 228 -3.32 -2.78 -10.03
CA THR A 228 -2.31 -1.95 -10.71
C THR A 228 -2.92 -1.25 -11.92
N VAL A 229 -3.70 -1.98 -12.73
CA VAL A 229 -4.35 -1.43 -13.93
C VAL A 229 -5.36 -0.33 -13.57
N GLN A 230 -6.20 -0.55 -12.56
CA GLN A 230 -7.28 0.38 -12.23
C GLN A 230 -6.84 1.54 -11.34
N TYR A 231 -5.90 1.32 -10.42
CA TYR A 231 -5.59 2.27 -9.35
C TYR A 231 -4.17 2.84 -9.40
N SER A 232 -3.29 2.43 -10.32
CA SER A 232 -1.90 2.95 -10.38
C SER A 232 -1.85 4.47 -10.43
N ASN A 233 -2.60 5.10 -11.34
CA ASN A 233 -2.66 6.57 -11.46
C ASN A 233 -3.26 7.23 -10.21
N GLY A 234 -4.25 6.61 -9.58
CA GLY A 234 -4.84 7.11 -8.34
C GLY A 234 -3.87 7.07 -7.17
N ILE A 235 -3.09 5.99 -7.06
CA ILE A 235 -2.05 5.83 -6.03
C ILE A 235 -0.94 6.85 -6.24
N LEU A 236 -0.48 7.04 -7.48
CA LEU A 236 0.49 8.09 -7.82
C LEU A 236 -0.03 9.48 -7.42
N GLY A 237 -1.30 9.79 -7.72
CA GLY A 237 -1.94 11.03 -7.28
C GLY A 237 -1.97 11.19 -5.76
N LEU A 238 -2.28 10.12 -5.01
CA LEU A 238 -2.24 10.13 -3.55
C LEU A 238 -0.83 10.40 -3.00
N VAL A 239 0.22 9.85 -3.62
CA VAL A 239 1.61 10.13 -3.25
C VAL A 239 1.92 11.62 -3.40
N TYR A 240 1.56 12.22 -4.54
CA TYR A 240 1.78 13.66 -4.75
C TYR A 240 1.00 14.54 -3.76
N ILE A 241 -0.24 14.17 -3.45
CA ILE A 241 -1.04 14.86 -2.42
C ILE A 241 -0.37 14.70 -1.04
N GLY A 242 0.14 13.51 -0.72
CA GLY A 242 0.86 13.24 0.52
C GLY A 242 2.13 14.08 0.65
N ALA A 243 2.93 14.16 -0.41
CA ALA A 243 4.12 15.00 -0.47
C ALA A 243 3.77 16.49 -0.26
N ALA A 244 2.71 16.98 -0.90
CA ALA A 244 2.23 18.34 -0.70
C ALA A 244 1.79 18.59 0.76
N ALA A 245 1.05 17.66 1.36
CA ALA A 245 0.64 17.75 2.76
C ALA A 245 1.84 17.78 3.72
N LEU A 246 2.89 17.00 3.45
CA LEU A 246 4.11 16.99 4.24
C LEU A 246 4.85 18.32 4.17
N ILE A 247 5.03 18.88 2.97
CA ILE A 247 5.65 20.20 2.77
C ILE A 247 4.89 21.26 3.57
N ILE A 248 3.56 21.23 3.54
CA ILE A 248 2.72 22.18 4.30
C ILE A 248 2.92 22.00 5.81
N ILE A 249 2.88 20.77 6.34
CA ILE A 249 3.01 20.51 7.78
C ILE A 249 4.40 20.91 8.29
N ILE A 250 5.45 20.57 7.55
CA ILE A 250 6.83 20.98 7.87
C ILE A 250 6.98 22.51 7.74
N GLY A 251 6.38 23.12 6.72
CA GLY A 251 6.37 24.56 6.53
C GLY A 251 5.70 25.31 7.68
N ILE A 252 4.49 24.88 8.10
CA ILE A 252 3.76 25.44 9.24
C ILE A 252 4.57 25.29 10.54
N ARG A 253 5.27 24.17 10.73
CA ARG A 253 6.20 23.99 11.86
C ARG A 253 7.37 24.97 11.78
N GLY A 254 7.96 25.17 10.60
CA GLY A 254 9.05 26.13 10.38
C GLY A 254 8.63 27.57 10.67
N LEU A 255 7.36 27.91 10.43
CA LEU A 255 6.73 29.19 10.79
C LEU A 255 6.38 29.30 12.29
N LYS A 256 6.75 28.30 13.12
CA LYS A 256 6.49 28.22 14.57
C LYS A 256 5.01 28.24 14.97
N PHE A 257 4.09 27.92 14.05
CA PHE A 257 2.66 27.78 14.38
C PHE A 257 2.35 26.50 15.14
N ILE A 258 3.13 25.43 14.92
CA ILE A 258 3.07 24.19 15.70
C ILE A 258 4.14 24.24 16.79
N PRO A 259 3.78 24.13 18.08
CA PRO A 259 4.77 24.15 19.16
C PRO A 259 5.80 23.03 19.01
N PRO A 260 7.10 23.29 19.23
CA PRO A 260 8.14 22.26 19.18
C PRO A 260 7.96 21.20 20.28
N SER A 261 7.20 21.54 21.32
CA SER A 261 6.84 20.68 22.44
C SER A 261 5.74 19.65 22.09
N GLU A 262 5.14 19.70 20.89
CA GLU A 262 4.08 18.78 20.45
C GLU A 262 4.46 18.03 19.14
N PRO A 263 5.37 17.04 19.19
CA PRO A 263 5.89 16.38 17.99
C PRO A 263 4.89 15.48 17.26
N SER A 264 3.72 15.22 17.83
CA SER A 264 2.74 14.22 17.35
C SER A 264 2.28 14.44 15.91
N ILE A 265 2.04 15.70 15.51
CA ILE A 265 1.56 16.06 14.17
C ILE A 265 2.64 15.79 13.11
N ILE A 266 3.91 16.01 13.47
CA ILE A 266 5.04 15.77 12.56
C ILE A 266 5.24 14.28 12.34
N LEU A 267 5.16 13.48 13.40
CA LEU A 267 5.24 12.02 13.29
C LEU A 267 4.06 11.44 12.50
N PHE A 268 2.86 12.01 12.66
CA PHE A 268 1.71 11.67 11.81
C PHE A 268 2.01 11.94 10.33
N ALA A 269 2.53 13.13 9.99
CA ALA A 269 2.84 13.50 8.61
C ALA A 269 3.91 12.59 7.98
N LEU A 270 5.00 12.35 8.70
CA LEU A 270 6.05 11.42 8.29
C LEU A 270 5.53 10.00 8.13
N GLY A 271 4.70 9.52 9.07
CA GLY A 271 4.09 8.20 9.00
C GLY A 271 3.15 8.06 7.79
N LEU A 272 2.39 9.11 7.46
CA LEU A 272 1.53 9.17 6.28
C LEU A 272 2.34 9.11 4.98
N GLU A 273 3.42 9.89 4.86
CA GLU A 273 4.30 9.88 3.69
C GLU A 273 4.95 8.50 3.50
N PHE A 274 5.54 7.96 4.57
CA PHE A 274 6.17 6.64 4.54
C PHE A 274 5.19 5.56 4.03
N VAL A 275 3.96 5.59 4.53
CA VAL A 275 2.88 4.68 4.11
C VAL A 275 2.55 4.84 2.61
N LEU A 276 2.42 6.07 2.12
CA LEU A 276 2.09 6.32 0.72
C LEU A 276 3.20 5.85 -0.22
N LEU A 277 4.47 6.11 0.14
CA LEU A 277 5.63 5.62 -0.60
C LEU A 277 5.68 4.09 -0.59
N LEU A 278 5.37 3.45 0.53
CA LEU A 278 5.29 2.00 0.62
C LEU A 278 4.18 1.43 -0.28
N ILE A 279 2.99 2.02 -0.27
CA ILE A 279 1.87 1.60 -1.14
C ILE A 279 2.26 1.75 -2.62
N TYR A 280 2.89 2.87 -2.98
CA TYR A 280 3.35 3.10 -4.34
C TYR A 280 4.43 2.11 -4.78
N ALA A 281 5.42 1.85 -3.93
CA ALA A 281 6.45 0.85 -4.18
C ALA A 281 5.85 -0.55 -4.38
N LEU A 282 4.86 -0.93 -3.55
CA LEU A 282 4.14 -2.21 -3.71
C LEU A 282 3.37 -2.26 -5.04
N THR A 283 2.68 -1.20 -5.42
CA THR A 283 1.97 -1.13 -6.70
C THR A 283 2.92 -1.28 -7.88
N LEU A 284 4.07 -0.61 -7.87
CA LEU A 284 5.10 -0.76 -8.90
C LEU A 284 5.68 -2.18 -8.93
N MET A 285 5.98 -2.77 -7.77
CA MET A 285 6.51 -4.13 -7.66
C MET A 285 5.58 -5.20 -8.26
N TYR A 286 4.27 -4.96 -8.23
CA TYR A 286 3.26 -5.87 -8.79
C TYR A 286 2.76 -5.48 -10.19
N SER A 287 3.20 -4.36 -10.75
CA SER A 287 2.79 -3.91 -12.08
C SER A 287 3.32 -4.84 -13.19
N ARG A 288 2.64 -4.84 -14.33
CA ARG A 288 3.16 -5.48 -15.55
C ARG A 288 4.34 -4.62 -16.04
N GLN A 289 5.45 -5.26 -16.45
CA GLN A 289 6.65 -4.55 -16.92
C GLN A 289 6.40 -3.65 -18.15
N GLU A 290 5.31 -3.87 -18.89
CA GLU A 290 4.87 -3.04 -20.03
C GLU A 290 4.01 -1.84 -19.60
N ASP A 291 3.43 -1.87 -18.40
CA ASP A 291 2.56 -0.82 -17.84
C ASP A 291 3.31 0.12 -16.89
N LEU A 292 4.65 0.09 -16.87
CA LEU A 292 5.38 1.17 -16.20
C LEU A 292 5.05 2.44 -16.96
N PRO A 293 4.50 3.48 -16.29
CA PRO A 293 4.28 4.73 -16.97
C PRO A 293 5.63 5.20 -17.50
N GLU A 294 5.71 5.48 -18.81
CA GLU A 294 6.87 6.14 -19.45
C GLU A 294 7.28 7.42 -18.69
N ASN A 295 6.39 7.96 -17.84
CA ASN A 295 6.66 9.06 -16.92
C ASN A 295 7.70 8.77 -15.81
N ILE A 296 8.17 7.54 -15.60
CA ILE A 296 9.32 7.33 -14.70
C ILE A 296 10.62 7.87 -15.32
N HIS A 297 10.69 8.01 -16.64
CA HIS A 297 11.76 8.78 -17.29
C HIS A 297 11.60 10.31 -17.12
N GLN A 298 10.48 10.80 -16.59
CA GLN A 298 10.33 12.22 -16.20
C GLN A 298 10.80 12.51 -14.77
N THR A 299 11.16 11.50 -13.96
CA THR A 299 11.75 11.77 -12.64
C THR A 299 13.16 12.36 -12.74
N GLU A 300 13.84 12.25 -13.90
CA GLU A 300 15.03 13.05 -14.21
C GLU A 300 14.74 14.55 -14.36
N ASN A 301 13.49 14.94 -14.64
CA ASN A 301 13.10 16.36 -14.74
C ASN A 301 12.66 16.98 -13.40
N MET A 302 12.57 16.19 -12.33
CA MET A 302 12.21 16.72 -11.00
C MET A 302 13.42 17.36 -10.28
N ASP A 303 14.64 17.10 -10.75
CA ASP A 303 15.86 17.83 -10.36
C ASP A 303 15.94 19.24 -10.95
N VAL A 304 15.11 19.56 -11.96
CA VAL A 304 15.09 20.89 -12.61
C VAL A 304 14.35 21.93 -11.76
N PHE A 305 13.54 21.51 -10.78
CA PHE A 305 12.75 22.42 -9.93
C PHE A 305 13.53 22.95 -8.71
N PHE A 306 14.67 22.34 -8.36
CA PHE A 306 15.56 22.79 -7.28
C PHE A 306 16.88 23.33 -7.85
N GLY A 307 16.80 24.50 -8.48
CA GLY A 307 17.92 25.46 -8.54
C GLY A 307 19.28 24.91 -9.01
N GLY A 308 19.40 24.66 -10.30
CA GLY A 308 20.67 24.48 -10.98
C GLY A 308 20.47 24.58 -12.48
N GLU A 309 20.95 25.66 -13.09
CA GLU A 309 20.87 25.91 -14.53
C GLU A 309 21.75 24.90 -15.29
N SER A 310 21.27 23.67 -15.49
CA SER A 310 21.98 22.64 -16.24
C SER A 310 21.59 22.70 -17.72
N VAL A 311 22.40 23.45 -18.46
CA VAL A 311 22.64 23.46 -19.91
C VAL A 311 21.97 22.32 -20.70
N SER A 312 20.77 22.61 -21.21
CA SER A 312 20.08 21.85 -22.27
C SER A 312 20.71 22.06 -23.67
N GLY A 313 21.86 22.72 -23.77
CA GLY A 313 22.50 23.10 -25.03
C GLY A 313 23.61 22.15 -25.51
N SER A 314 24.00 21.13 -24.75
CA SER A 314 25.20 20.34 -25.09
C SER A 314 25.07 19.53 -26.38
N LYS A 315 23.90 18.93 -26.65
CA LYS A 315 23.67 18.18 -27.89
C LYS A 315 23.58 19.08 -29.14
N GLU A 316 22.88 20.21 -29.04
CA GLU A 316 22.76 21.15 -30.17
C GLU A 316 24.10 21.86 -30.45
N VAL A 317 24.88 22.17 -29.41
CA VAL A 317 26.23 22.72 -29.56
C VAL A 317 27.18 21.67 -30.14
N GLU A 318 27.06 20.40 -29.74
CA GLU A 318 27.86 19.32 -30.32
C GLU A 318 27.54 19.09 -31.80
N ASP A 319 26.26 19.11 -32.19
CA ASP A 319 25.85 19.00 -33.59
C ASP A 319 26.29 20.22 -34.42
N LEU A 320 26.21 21.44 -33.86
CA LEU A 320 26.73 22.64 -34.51
C LEU A 320 28.26 22.61 -34.67
N LEU A 321 29.00 22.15 -33.66
CA LEU A 321 30.45 21.97 -33.74
C LEU A 321 30.83 20.89 -34.77
N ARG A 322 30.06 19.81 -34.86
CA ARG A 322 30.29 18.73 -35.82
C ARG A 322 30.04 19.21 -37.26
N VAL A 323 29.05 20.07 -37.48
CA VAL A 323 28.80 20.73 -38.76
C VAL A 323 29.92 21.71 -39.14
N PHE A 324 30.46 22.45 -38.17
CA PHE A 324 31.60 23.35 -38.42
C PHE A 324 32.89 22.61 -38.74
N ILE A 325 33.22 21.53 -38.02
CA ILE A 325 34.41 20.70 -38.29
C ILE A 325 34.30 19.98 -39.64
N ALA A 326 33.11 19.48 -40.00
CA ALA A 326 32.89 18.85 -41.30
C ALA A 326 33.02 19.83 -42.49
N LYS A 327 32.82 21.13 -42.26
CA LYS A 327 32.94 22.17 -43.29
C LYS A 327 34.38 22.61 -43.54
N ASP A 328 35.25 22.56 -42.54
CA ASP A 328 36.69 22.86 -42.69
C ASP A 328 37.49 21.70 -43.31
N SER A 329 36.97 20.47 -43.29
CA SER A 329 37.60 19.29 -43.91
C SER A 329 37.49 19.24 -45.45
N LYS A 330 36.81 20.20 -46.09
CA LYS A 330 36.57 20.24 -47.55
C LYS A 330 37.20 21.44 -48.27
N ARG A 331 38.22 22.07 -47.69
CA ARG A 331 39.04 23.08 -48.37
C ARG A 331 40.48 22.64 -48.56
#